data_AF-A0A183FMG1-F1
#
_entry.id   AF-A0A183FMG1-F1
#
_cell.length_a   1.000
_cell.length_b   1.000
_cell.length_c   1.000
_cell.angle_alpha   90.00
_cell.angle_beta   90.00
_cell.angle_gamma   90.00
#
_symmetry.space_group_name_H-M   'P 1'
#
loop_
_entity.id
_entity.type
_entity.pdbx_description
1 polymer ?
#
loop_
_entity_poly.entity_id
_entity_poly.type
_entity_poly.pdbx_seq_one_letter_code
_entity_poly.pdbx_strand_id
1 'polypeptide(L)'
;MLELLLRNIHSDIDMMDNEGRTALHYAAASCGLNGDPTMYYMLIEHGARDDVSDCEGFTPVDVRTNPSLVDVERARQQNQYPSLMANEWDSLFSSLSESALCRMIIDGELDLCQAPSMPQHEEVFGRLAQMQAQILGIWDAINAEDDRTLKQLLFQKEMAVCKDSYGRTPLHMAYKLHLVCKYIPQHNVP
;
A
#
# COMPACT_ATOMS: atom_id res chain seq x y z
N MET A 1 1.17 -12.35 -14.87
CA MET A 1 0.58 -11.15 -14.22
C MET A 1 -0.69 -10.71 -14.94
N LEU A 2 -0.65 -10.46 -16.26
CA LEU A 2 -1.84 -10.16 -17.08
C LEU A 2 -2.96 -11.21 -16.93
N GLU A 3 -2.64 -12.50 -17.04
CA GLU A 3 -3.61 -13.59 -16.85
C GLU A 3 -4.26 -13.62 -15.45
N LEU A 4 -3.52 -13.21 -14.41
CA LEU A 4 -4.07 -13.13 -13.04
C LEU A 4 -5.02 -11.95 -12.88
N LEU A 5 -4.76 -10.86 -13.60
CA LEU A 5 -5.65 -9.70 -13.65
C LEU A 5 -6.91 -10.03 -14.45
N LEU A 6 -6.78 -10.60 -15.64
CA LEU A 6 -7.93 -10.99 -16.48
C LEU A 6 -8.86 -12.01 -15.81
N ARG A 7 -8.34 -12.87 -14.92
CA ARG A 7 -9.15 -13.82 -14.14
C ARG A 7 -9.92 -13.19 -12.98
N ASN A 8 -9.48 -12.04 -12.47
CA ASN A 8 -10.06 -11.39 -11.28
C ASN A 8 -10.75 -10.05 -11.60
N ILE A 9 -10.53 -9.52 -12.80
CA ILE A 9 -11.18 -8.31 -13.31
C ILE A 9 -12.67 -8.60 -13.51
N HIS A 10 -13.48 -8.04 -12.62
CA HIS A 10 -14.90 -7.77 -12.85
C HIS A 10 -15.08 -6.42 -13.58
N SER A 11 -13.97 -5.72 -13.82
CA SER A 11 -13.87 -4.39 -14.43
C SER A 11 -13.96 -4.48 -15.95
N ASP A 12 -14.49 -3.44 -16.58
CA ASP A 12 -14.62 -3.35 -18.02
C ASP A 12 -13.25 -3.45 -18.71
N ILE A 13 -13.07 -4.42 -19.62
CA ILE A 13 -11.78 -4.66 -20.30
C ILE A 13 -11.37 -3.48 -21.20
N ASP A 14 -12.36 -2.66 -21.59
CA ASP A 14 -12.19 -1.47 -22.41
C ASP A 14 -12.08 -0.18 -21.58
N MET A 15 -11.76 -0.27 -20.27
CA MET A 15 -11.43 0.91 -19.48
C MET A 15 -10.32 1.73 -20.14
N MET A 16 -10.55 3.04 -20.21
CA MET A 16 -9.64 4.01 -20.82
C MET A 16 -8.79 4.71 -19.76
N ASP A 17 -7.56 5.05 -20.13
CA ASP A 17 -6.73 5.97 -19.37
C ASP A 17 -7.13 7.45 -19.59
N ASN A 18 -6.34 8.38 -19.05
CA ASN A 18 -6.57 9.83 -19.22
C ASN A 18 -6.40 10.34 -20.66
N GLU A 19 -5.77 9.56 -21.54
CA GLU A 19 -5.62 9.87 -22.97
C GLU A 19 -6.65 9.11 -23.83
N GLY A 20 -7.65 8.46 -23.21
CA GLY A 20 -8.71 7.71 -23.91
C GLY A 20 -8.27 6.32 -24.39
N ARG A 21 -7.07 5.87 -24.01
CA ARG A 21 -6.48 4.62 -24.51
C ARG A 21 -6.86 3.45 -23.62
N THR A 22 -7.30 2.37 -24.25
CA THR A 22 -7.55 1.07 -23.62
C THR A 22 -6.27 0.25 -23.49
N ALA A 23 -6.31 -0.83 -22.69
CA ALA A 23 -5.22 -1.81 -22.62
C ALA A 23 -4.81 -2.36 -24.00
N LEU A 24 -5.75 -2.46 -24.94
CA LEU A 24 -5.51 -2.96 -26.29
C LEU A 24 -4.68 -1.99 -27.14
N HIS A 25 -4.80 -0.66 -26.94
CA HIS A 25 -3.94 0.33 -27.62
C HIS A 25 -2.46 0.10 -27.27
N TYR A 26 -2.16 -0.16 -26.01
CA TYR A 26 -0.82 -0.43 -25.52
C TYR A 26 -0.26 -1.76 -26.03
N ALA A 27 -1.09 -2.80 -26.06
CA ALA A 27 -0.73 -4.09 -26.63
C ALA A 27 -0.46 -3.98 -28.14
N ALA A 28 -1.25 -3.19 -28.86
CA ALA A 28 -1.08 -2.93 -30.29
C ALA A 28 0.25 -2.23 -30.61
N ALA A 29 0.59 -1.19 -29.85
CA ALA A 29 1.85 -0.47 -30.01
C ALA A 29 3.06 -1.38 -29.79
N SER A 30 2.95 -2.30 -28.82
CA SER A 30 4.00 -3.28 -28.52
C SER A 30 4.18 -4.30 -29.66
N CYS A 31 3.12 -4.65 -30.40
CA CYS A 31 3.18 -5.61 -31.51
C CYS A 31 4.05 -5.13 -32.67
N GLY A 32 3.94 -3.85 -33.05
CA GLY A 32 4.65 -3.35 -34.24
C GLY A 32 6.13 -3.00 -34.03
N LEU A 33 6.64 -3.15 -32.80
CA LEU A 33 8.06 -2.95 -32.45
C LEU A 33 8.84 -4.27 -32.29
N ASN A 34 8.40 -5.37 -32.94
CA ASN A 34 8.87 -6.76 -32.71
C ASN A 34 8.51 -7.33 -31.33
N GLY A 35 7.53 -6.75 -30.64
CA GLY A 35 7.03 -7.29 -29.38
C GLY A 35 6.13 -8.50 -29.59
N ASP A 36 6.00 -9.29 -28.52
CA ASP A 36 5.16 -10.48 -28.49
C ASP A 36 3.67 -10.12 -28.67
N PRO A 37 2.99 -10.55 -29.75
CA PRO A 37 1.58 -10.24 -29.98
C PRO A 37 0.64 -11.02 -29.06
N THR A 38 1.17 -11.93 -28.23
CA THR A 38 0.39 -12.73 -27.28
C THR A 38 -0.53 -11.87 -26.41
N MET A 39 -0.06 -10.71 -25.95
CA MET A 39 -0.89 -9.83 -25.12
C MET A 39 -2.07 -9.22 -25.88
N TYR A 40 -1.88 -8.88 -27.16
CA TYR A 40 -2.96 -8.34 -28.00
C TYR A 40 -4.05 -9.37 -28.21
N TYR A 41 -3.67 -10.60 -28.62
CA TYR A 41 -4.65 -11.67 -28.84
C TYR A 41 -5.32 -12.12 -27.55
N MET A 42 -4.60 -12.16 -26.43
CA MET A 42 -5.18 -12.51 -25.14
C MET A 42 -6.26 -11.52 -24.70
N LEU A 43 -6.07 -10.22 -24.93
CA LEU A 43 -7.09 -9.20 -24.63
C LEU A 43 -8.32 -9.34 -25.54
N ILE A 44 -8.12 -9.57 -26.84
CA ILE A 44 -9.22 -9.84 -27.79
C ILE A 44 -10.01 -11.08 -27.37
N GLU A 45 -9.35 -12.17 -26.99
CA GLU A 45 -10.01 -13.40 -26.53
C GLU A 45 -10.87 -13.18 -25.27
N HIS A 46 -10.49 -12.20 -24.43
CA HIS A 46 -11.25 -11.80 -23.24
C HIS A 46 -12.30 -10.71 -23.53
N GLY A 47 -12.54 -10.37 -24.80
CA GLY A 47 -13.61 -9.47 -25.23
C GLY A 47 -13.22 -8.00 -25.38
N ALA A 48 -11.93 -7.67 -25.40
CA ALA A 48 -11.48 -6.31 -25.68
C ALA A 48 -11.90 -5.85 -27.08
N ARG A 49 -12.36 -4.62 -27.18
CA ARG A 49 -12.80 -4.01 -28.43
C ARG A 49 -11.65 -3.33 -29.16
N ASP A 50 -11.51 -3.63 -30.44
CA ASP A 50 -10.50 -3.04 -31.32
C ASP A 50 -11.01 -1.83 -32.11
N ASP A 51 -12.25 -1.40 -31.87
CA ASP A 51 -12.90 -0.24 -32.48
C ASP A 51 -12.99 1.00 -31.57
N VAL A 52 -12.46 0.92 -30.34
CA VAL A 52 -12.46 2.04 -29.39
C VAL A 52 -11.41 3.05 -29.80
N SER A 53 -11.79 4.32 -30.01
CA SER A 53 -10.85 5.39 -30.34
C SER A 53 -10.35 6.11 -29.08
N ASP A 54 -9.05 6.43 -29.05
CA ASP A 54 -8.46 7.32 -28.06
C ASP A 54 -8.89 8.79 -28.24
N CYS A 55 -8.38 9.69 -27.38
CA CYS A 55 -8.70 11.11 -27.44
C CYS A 55 -8.24 11.81 -28.74
N GLU A 56 -7.27 11.23 -29.44
CA GLU A 56 -6.77 11.73 -30.73
C GLU A 56 -7.51 11.08 -31.93
N GLY A 57 -8.42 10.14 -31.65
CA GLY A 57 -9.24 9.46 -32.65
C GLY A 57 -8.61 8.20 -33.23
N PHE A 58 -7.51 7.70 -32.66
CA PHE A 58 -6.85 6.48 -33.13
C PHE A 58 -7.41 5.25 -32.44
N THR A 59 -7.64 4.18 -33.20
CA THR A 59 -8.06 2.87 -32.67
C THR A 59 -6.84 1.97 -32.38
N PRO A 60 -6.98 0.88 -31.60
CA PRO A 60 -5.92 -0.10 -31.43
C PRO A 60 -5.39 -0.65 -32.76
N VAL A 61 -6.26 -0.77 -33.78
CA VAL A 61 -5.86 -1.22 -35.12
C VAL A 61 -4.97 -0.19 -35.83
N ASP A 62 -5.27 1.10 -35.69
CA ASP A 62 -4.44 2.18 -36.23
C ASP A 62 -3.06 2.19 -35.57
N VAL A 63 -3.03 2.05 -34.25
CA VAL A 63 -1.80 1.96 -33.45
C VAL A 63 -0.97 0.72 -33.83
N ARG A 64 -1.61 -0.40 -34.18
CA ARG A 64 -0.89 -1.61 -34.64
C ARG A 64 -0.19 -1.38 -35.99
N THR A 65 -0.79 -0.58 -36.87
CA THR A 65 -0.23 -0.25 -38.19
C THR A 65 0.85 0.82 -38.07
N ASN A 66 0.69 1.73 -37.11
CA ASN A 66 1.68 2.75 -36.80
C ASN A 66 1.94 2.84 -35.27
N PRO A 67 2.88 2.04 -34.74
CA PRO A 67 3.20 2.02 -33.31
C PRO A 67 3.67 3.36 -32.75
N SER A 68 4.17 4.27 -33.60
CA SER A 68 4.61 5.60 -33.17
C SER A 68 3.47 6.50 -32.67
N LEU A 69 2.21 6.11 -32.90
CA LEU A 69 1.03 6.82 -32.39
C LEU A 69 0.90 6.72 -30.87
N VAL A 70 1.47 5.68 -30.26
CA VAL A 70 1.45 5.50 -28.81
C VAL A 70 2.89 5.38 -28.31
N ASP A 71 3.30 6.38 -27.55
CA ASP A 71 4.56 6.34 -26.83
C ASP A 71 4.40 5.48 -25.57
N VAL A 72 4.64 4.18 -25.73
CA VAL A 72 4.54 3.20 -24.64
C VAL A 72 5.52 3.51 -23.52
N GLU A 73 6.71 4.04 -23.84
CA GLU A 73 7.71 4.38 -22.82
C GLU A 73 7.29 5.63 -22.03
N ARG A 74 6.74 6.65 -22.69
CA ARG A 74 6.10 7.79 -22.00
C ARG A 74 4.92 7.34 -21.15
N ALA A 75 4.08 6.46 -21.65
CA ALA A 75 2.95 5.93 -20.89
C ALA A 75 3.40 5.10 -19.69
N ARG A 76 4.48 4.32 -19.81
CA ARG A 76 5.10 3.62 -18.67
C ARG A 76 5.68 4.58 -17.64
N GLN A 77 6.23 5.72 -18.07
CA GLN A 77 6.72 6.77 -17.17
C GLN A 77 5.57 7.56 -16.52
N GLN A 78 4.45 7.76 -17.23
CA GLN A 78 3.26 8.44 -16.72
C GLN A 78 2.42 7.54 -15.80
N ASN A 79 2.43 6.22 -16.03
CA ASN A 79 1.73 5.25 -15.20
C ASN A 79 2.49 5.01 -13.89
N GLN A 80 2.30 5.92 -12.93
CA GLN A 80 3.00 5.96 -11.64
C GLN A 80 2.38 5.06 -10.55
N TYR A 81 1.84 3.88 -10.90
CA TYR A 81 1.36 2.92 -9.89
C TYR A 81 1.85 1.48 -10.13
N PRO A 82 2.47 0.80 -9.14
CA PRO A 82 3.05 1.32 -7.90
C PRO A 82 4.51 1.72 -8.11
N SER A 83 4.81 2.99 -7.90
CA SER A 83 6.16 3.43 -7.57
C SER A 83 6.69 2.62 -6.39
N LEU A 84 7.89 2.05 -6.54
CA LEU A 84 8.70 1.66 -5.39
C LEU A 84 8.86 2.91 -4.51
N MET A 85 8.26 2.83 -3.32
CA MET A 85 8.17 3.85 -2.28
C MET A 85 9.56 4.23 -1.75
N ALA A 86 10.29 5.09 -2.44
CA ALA A 86 11.49 5.74 -1.90
C ALA A 86 11.23 7.22 -1.57
N ASN A 87 10.48 7.92 -2.42
CA ASN A 87 10.36 9.38 -2.33
C ASN A 87 9.29 9.85 -1.32
N GLU A 88 8.29 9.03 -0.99
CA GLU A 88 7.30 9.40 0.04
C GLU A 88 7.90 9.35 1.45
N TRP A 89 8.79 8.40 1.72
CA TRP A 89 9.44 8.27 3.02
C TRP A 89 10.33 9.46 3.33
N ASP A 90 11.22 9.85 2.42
CA ASP A 90 12.05 11.05 2.59
C ASP A 90 11.19 12.32 2.72
N SER A 91 10.09 12.43 1.95
CA SER A 91 9.17 13.57 2.04
C SER A 91 8.39 13.59 3.36
N LEU A 92 7.90 12.44 3.84
CA LEU A 92 7.23 12.29 5.14
C LEU A 92 8.15 12.68 6.29
N PHE A 93 9.38 12.17 6.29
CA PHE A 93 10.36 12.44 7.35
C PHE A 93 10.92 13.87 7.30
N SER A 94 10.92 14.49 6.11
CA SER A 94 11.29 15.90 5.95
C SER A 94 10.16 16.87 6.29
N SER A 95 8.89 16.47 6.10
CA SER A 95 7.73 17.35 6.28
C SER A 95 7.10 17.28 7.67
N LEU A 96 7.24 16.14 8.36
CA LEU A 96 6.63 15.90 9.66
C LEU A 96 7.67 15.93 10.78
N SER A 97 7.27 16.43 11.96
CA SER A 97 8.09 16.33 13.17
C SER A 97 8.11 14.90 13.71
N GLU A 98 9.17 14.54 14.44
CA GLU A 98 9.30 13.24 15.11
C GLU A 98 8.06 12.90 15.97
N SER A 99 7.51 13.89 16.67
CA SER A 99 6.28 13.73 17.47
C SER A 99 5.02 13.41 16.66
N ALA A 100 4.93 13.89 15.42
CA ALA A 100 3.82 13.59 14.53
C ALA A 100 3.96 12.17 13.97
N LEU A 101 5.18 11.77 13.57
CA LEU A 101 5.48 10.40 13.15
C LEU A 101 5.20 9.40 14.28
N CYS A 102 5.59 9.70 15.52
CA CYS A 102 5.25 8.87 16.68
C CYS A 102 3.74 8.68 16.81
N ARG A 103 2.97 9.76 16.66
CA ARG A 103 1.51 9.69 16.77
C ARG A 103 0.90 8.82 15.67
N MET A 104 1.38 8.95 14.43
CA MET A 104 0.91 8.12 13.31
C MET A 104 1.18 6.62 13.53
N ILE A 105 2.34 6.27 14.11
CA ILE A 105 2.65 4.87 14.45
C ILE A 105 1.74 4.37 15.58
N ILE A 106 1.50 5.20 16.61
CA ILE A 106 0.58 4.87 17.71
C ILE A 106 -0.85 4.70 17.18
N ASP A 107 -1.29 5.54 16.25
CA ASP A 107 -2.61 5.48 15.63
C ASP A 107 -2.75 4.34 14.60
N GLY A 108 -1.65 3.65 14.27
CA GLY A 108 -1.63 2.55 13.30
C GLY A 108 -1.67 3.00 11.84
N GLU A 109 -1.44 4.29 11.57
CA GLU A 109 -1.45 4.89 10.23
C GLU A 109 -0.11 4.76 9.51
N LEU A 110 0.99 4.56 10.26
CA LEU A 110 2.34 4.43 9.71
C LEU A 110 2.98 3.10 10.13
N ASP A 111 3.39 2.31 9.15
CA ASP A 111 4.08 1.03 9.32
C ASP A 111 5.49 1.09 8.71
N LEU A 112 6.52 1.03 9.56
CA LEU A 112 7.92 1.08 9.15
C LEU A 112 8.48 -0.27 8.68
N CYS A 113 7.73 -1.37 8.76
CA CYS A 113 8.20 -2.68 8.29
C CYS A 113 8.53 -2.68 6.78
N GLN A 114 7.90 -1.79 6.01
CA GLN A 114 8.13 -1.61 4.58
C GLN A 114 9.04 -0.41 4.26
N ALA A 115 9.61 0.24 5.26
CA ALA A 115 10.41 1.44 5.05
C ALA A 115 11.76 1.08 4.39
N PRO A 116 12.19 1.86 3.37
CA PRO A 116 13.52 1.72 2.78
C PRO A 116 14.61 2.17 3.76
N SER A 117 15.85 1.73 3.52
CA SER A 117 17.00 2.21 4.29
C SER A 117 17.25 3.70 4.02
N MET A 118 17.06 4.54 5.04
CA MET A 118 17.21 5.99 4.97
C MET A 118 18.39 6.46 5.83
N PRO A 119 19.61 6.59 5.27
CA PRO A 119 20.78 7.02 6.04
C PRO A 119 20.71 8.47 6.53
N GLN A 120 19.89 9.33 5.91
CA GLN A 120 19.72 10.73 6.32
C GLN A 120 18.89 10.88 7.60
N HIS A 121 18.01 9.92 7.87
CA HIS A 121 17.08 9.92 9.01
C HIS A 121 17.30 8.72 9.94
N GLU A 122 18.47 8.09 9.89
CA GLU A 122 18.78 6.83 10.59
C GLU A 122 18.49 6.89 12.10
N GLU A 123 18.82 8.01 12.74
CA GLU A 123 18.63 8.18 14.18
C GLU A 123 17.14 8.23 14.58
N VAL A 124 16.33 8.99 13.82
CA VAL A 124 14.88 9.11 14.03
C VAL A 124 14.19 7.80 13.65
N PHE A 125 14.59 7.20 12.53
CA PHE A 125 14.09 5.91 12.09
C PHE A 125 14.34 4.83 13.13
N GLY A 126 15.54 4.75 13.71
CA GLY A 126 15.87 3.79 14.76
C GLY A 126 14.97 3.92 16.00
N ARG A 127 14.68 5.15 16.45
CA ARG A 127 13.76 5.39 17.56
C ARG A 127 12.32 5.00 17.23
N LEU A 128 11.83 5.37 16.06
CA LEU A 128 10.47 5.05 15.63
C LEU A 128 10.29 3.53 15.40
N ALA A 129 11.29 2.86 14.82
CA ALA A 129 11.30 1.41 14.63
C ALA A 129 11.33 0.67 15.97
N GLN A 130 12.10 1.17 16.95
CA GLN A 130 12.09 0.63 18.31
C GLN A 130 10.70 0.76 18.95
N MET A 131 10.04 1.91 18.78
CA MET A 131 8.69 2.14 19.29
C MET A 131 7.66 1.22 18.62
N GLN A 132 7.73 1.06 17.30
CA GLN A 132 6.84 0.14 16.57
C GLN A 132 7.05 -1.31 17.02
N ALA A 133 8.31 -1.74 17.22
CA ALA A 133 8.60 -3.07 17.74
C ALA A 133 8.01 -3.29 19.15
N GLN A 134 8.01 -2.26 19.99
CA GLN A 134 7.34 -2.32 21.31
C GLN A 134 5.81 -2.46 21.17
N ILE A 135 5.19 -1.72 20.25
CA ILE A 135 3.75 -1.83 19.97
C ILE A 135 3.39 -3.24 19.50
N LEU A 136 4.16 -3.80 18.56
CA LEU A 136 3.97 -5.18 18.11
C LEU A 136 4.14 -6.17 19.26
N GLY A 137 5.17 -5.99 20.10
CA GLY A 137 5.37 -6.81 21.30
C GLY A 137 4.21 -6.73 22.29
N ILE A 138 3.52 -5.60 22.40
CA ILE A 138 2.30 -5.46 23.23
C ILE A 138 1.19 -6.32 22.65
N TRP A 139 0.95 -6.26 21.35
CA TRP A 139 -0.06 -7.08 20.69
C TRP A 139 0.23 -8.57 20.78
N ASP A 140 1.50 -8.96 20.62
CA ASP A 140 1.95 -10.35 20.81
C ASP A 140 1.76 -10.81 22.26
N ALA A 141 2.12 -9.98 23.24
CA ALA A 141 1.92 -10.30 24.66
C ALA A 141 0.43 -10.44 25.03
N ILE A 142 -0.45 -9.61 24.46
CA ILE A 142 -1.91 -9.70 24.65
C ILE A 142 -2.44 -11.01 24.04
N ASN A 143 -2.02 -11.36 22.82
CA ASN A 143 -2.42 -12.60 22.17
C ASN A 143 -1.88 -13.84 22.90
N ALA A 144 -0.72 -13.74 23.54
CA ALA A 144 -0.10 -14.81 24.32
C ALA A 144 -0.54 -14.85 25.80
N GLU A 145 -1.38 -13.92 26.25
CA GLU A 145 -1.79 -13.74 27.66
C GLU A 145 -0.59 -13.57 28.63
N ASP A 146 0.52 -12.97 28.15
CA ASP A 146 1.73 -12.76 28.95
C ASP A 146 1.73 -11.40 29.66
N ASP A 147 1.17 -11.42 30.86
CA ASP A 147 1.13 -10.29 31.79
C ASP A 147 2.50 -9.67 32.11
N ARG A 148 3.57 -10.47 32.13
CA ARG A 148 4.89 -10.01 32.60
C ARG A 148 5.54 -9.14 31.54
N THR A 149 5.51 -9.58 30.29
CA THR A 149 6.02 -8.80 29.16
C THR A 149 5.12 -7.60 28.88
N LEU A 150 3.80 -7.77 28.98
CA LEU A 150 2.85 -6.67 28.86
C LEU A 150 3.12 -5.54 29.87
N LYS A 151 3.39 -5.86 31.14
CA LYS A 151 3.78 -4.87 32.16
C LYS A 151 5.07 -4.13 31.86
N GLN A 152 6.07 -4.83 31.32
CA GLN A 152 7.34 -4.22 30.96
C GLN A 152 7.19 -3.26 29.78
N LEU A 153 6.37 -3.62 28.81
CA LEU A 153 6.13 -2.82 27.61
C LEU A 153 5.18 -1.63 27.86
N LEU A 154 4.18 -1.78 28.73
CA LEU A 154 3.27 -0.69 29.14
C LEU A 154 3.89 0.32 30.12
N PHE A 155 5.16 0.16 30.51
CA PHE A 155 5.83 1.12 31.38
C PHE A 155 5.86 2.54 30.79
N GLN A 156 5.82 2.65 29.47
CA GLN A 156 5.64 3.93 28.77
C GLN A 156 4.14 4.20 28.57
N LYS A 157 3.62 5.23 29.25
CA LYS A 157 2.18 5.58 29.26
C LYS A 157 1.57 5.79 27.86
N GLU A 158 2.38 6.19 26.89
CA GLU A 158 1.97 6.46 25.51
C GLU A 158 1.67 5.16 24.73
N MET A 159 2.21 4.02 25.17
CA MET A 159 2.03 2.73 24.51
C MET A 159 0.70 2.04 24.87
N ALA A 160 0.00 2.51 25.91
CA ALA A 160 -1.31 1.96 26.30
C ALA A 160 -2.45 2.34 25.34
N VAL A 161 -2.24 3.37 24.51
CA VAL A 161 -3.24 3.92 23.58
C VAL A 161 -2.99 3.53 22.12
N CYS A 162 -2.03 2.65 21.85
CA CYS A 162 -1.75 2.20 20.49
C CYS A 162 -2.96 1.52 19.85
N LYS A 163 -3.09 1.60 18.52
CA LYS A 163 -4.19 1.01 17.76
C LYS A 163 -3.69 -0.12 16.84
N ASP A 164 -4.53 -1.15 16.68
CA ASP A 164 -4.32 -2.19 15.67
C ASP A 164 -4.83 -1.74 14.29
N SER A 165 -4.65 -2.59 13.28
CA SER A 165 -5.16 -2.35 11.91
C SER A 165 -6.69 -2.25 11.82
N TYR A 166 -7.42 -2.52 12.90
CA TYR A 166 -8.87 -2.36 13.03
C TYR A 166 -9.24 -1.15 13.91
N GLY A 167 -8.28 -0.32 14.32
CA GLY A 167 -8.47 0.85 15.17
C GLY A 167 -8.72 0.55 16.64
N ARG A 168 -8.51 -0.69 17.09
CA ARG A 168 -8.75 -1.13 18.47
C ARG A 168 -7.53 -0.87 19.33
N THR A 169 -7.76 -0.52 20.59
CA THR A 169 -6.68 -0.36 21.57
C THR A 169 -6.42 -1.65 22.36
N PRO A 170 -5.25 -1.80 23.00
CA PRO A 170 -4.97 -2.87 23.95
C PRO A 170 -6.09 -3.13 24.95
N LEU A 171 -6.74 -2.05 25.42
CA LEU A 171 -7.88 -2.13 26.34
C LEU A 171 -9.09 -2.85 25.72
N HIS A 172 -9.40 -2.58 24.44
CA HIS A 172 -10.47 -3.27 23.72
C HIS A 172 -10.20 -4.77 23.61
N MET A 173 -8.95 -5.16 23.32
CA MET A 173 -8.58 -6.58 23.25
C MET A 173 -8.50 -7.26 24.60
N ALA A 174 -8.03 -6.57 25.64
CA ALA A 174 -8.05 -7.08 27.00
C ALA A 174 -9.49 -7.40 27.48
N TYR A 175 -10.47 -6.57 27.10
CA TYR A 175 -11.88 -6.85 27.36
C TYR A 175 -12.38 -8.08 26.60
N LYS A 176 -12.06 -8.17 25.30
CA LYS A 176 -12.44 -9.31 24.45
C LYS A 176 -11.86 -10.64 24.98
N LEU A 177 -10.62 -10.63 25.45
CA LEU A 177 -9.91 -11.80 25.98
C LEU A 177 -10.22 -12.11 27.46
N HIS A 178 -11.18 -11.42 28.09
CA HIS A 178 -11.51 -11.56 29.52
C HIS A 178 -10.30 -11.30 30.47
N LEU A 179 -9.26 -10.61 29.99
CA LEU A 179 -8.07 -10.23 30.76
C LEU A 179 -8.36 -9.10 31.77
N VAL A 180 -9.52 -8.45 31.68
CA VAL A 180 -9.96 -7.32 32.53
C VAL A 180 -10.06 -7.69 34.02
N CYS A 181 -10.14 -8.97 34.37
CA CYS A 181 -10.28 -9.36 35.78
C CYS A 181 -8.99 -9.22 36.62
N LYS A 182 -7.82 -8.89 36.05
CA LYS A 182 -6.56 -8.82 36.82
C LYS A 182 -5.86 -7.46 36.88
N TYR A 183 -6.22 -6.49 36.04
CA TYR A 183 -5.44 -5.26 35.87
C TYR A 183 -6.19 -3.94 35.96
N ILE A 184 -7.42 -3.92 36.49
CA ILE A 184 -7.95 -2.65 37.00
C ILE A 184 -7.10 -2.32 38.24
N PRO A 185 -6.23 -1.30 38.22
CA PRO A 185 -5.74 -0.77 39.47
C PRO A 185 -6.98 -0.27 40.18
N GLN A 186 -7.23 -0.77 41.39
CA GLN A 186 -8.13 -0.14 42.34
C GLN A 186 -7.56 1.24 42.71
N HIS A 187 -7.44 2.16 41.75
CA HIS A 187 -7.37 3.57 42.05
C HIS A 187 -8.80 3.99 42.36
N ASN A 188 -9.10 3.83 43.66
CA ASN A 188 -10.01 4.67 44.41
C ASN A 188 -10.17 6.03 43.71
N VAL A 189 -11.35 6.25 43.15
CA VAL A 189 -11.86 7.61 42.98
C VAL A 189 -12.83 7.80 44.16
N PRO A 190 -12.61 8.83 45.00
CA PRO A 190 -13.41 9.09 46.20
C PRO A 190 -14.87 9.42 45.90
#